data_AF-A0AAN9UDY2-F1
#
_entry.id   AF-A0AAN9UDY2-F1
#
_cell.length_a   1.000
_cell.length_b   1.000
_cell.length_c   1.000
_cell.angle_alpha   90.00
_cell.angle_beta   90.00
_cell.angle_gamma   90.00
#
_symmetry.space_group_name_H-M   'P 1'
#
loop_
_entity.id
_entity.type
_entity.pdbx_description
1 polymer ?
#
loop_
_entity_poly.entity_id
_entity_poly.type
_entity_poly.pdbx_seq_one_letter_code
_entity_poly.pdbx_strand_id
1 'polypeptide(L)'
;MSPSATHGGKETLDPAVVITPKISEPWAVEKVLATIHPEPPATGSSSPIPFFHILERLKTNKREGWRRFGINRGESISDHMYRMSLMSLLCPPSLLPRIDLAKCMKMCLVHDMAEAIVGDITPVDGIPKPEKSRREAAAMDHIATQLLGGVAGGLAGKDIRALWQEYEDSETLDSHFVHDLDKVELLTQMVEYEKRADRRLDLGEFAYVATRVQLPEIKAWADDLLRERDAFWGHRDHVHGEAGVDGGVQAERSQQQDAYYTKEDATNGASKE
;
A
#
# COMPACT_ATOMS: atom_id res chain seq x y z
N MET A 1 31.35 -48.35 -15.44
CA MET A 1 31.14 -46.93 -15.09
C MET A 1 30.21 -46.35 -16.14
N SER A 2 28.93 -46.22 -15.79
CA SER A 2 27.94 -45.54 -16.63
C SER A 2 27.58 -44.24 -15.90
N PRO A 3 27.67 -43.06 -16.53
CA PRO A 3 27.28 -41.82 -15.87
C PRO A 3 25.76 -41.77 -15.76
N SER A 4 25.29 -41.70 -14.51
CA SER A 4 23.90 -41.41 -14.15
C SER A 4 23.50 -40.05 -14.72
N ALA A 5 22.40 -40.02 -15.46
CA ALA A 5 21.80 -38.81 -15.98
C ALA A 5 21.32 -37.93 -14.81
N THR A 6 21.85 -36.73 -14.71
CA THR A 6 21.33 -35.67 -13.85
C THR A 6 19.94 -35.28 -14.34
N HIS A 7 18.90 -35.72 -13.63
CA HIS A 7 17.58 -35.10 -13.72
C HIS A 7 17.71 -33.66 -13.26
N GLY A 8 17.59 -32.71 -14.19
CA GLY A 8 17.37 -31.31 -13.88
C GLY A 8 16.07 -31.18 -13.09
N GLY A 9 16.21 -31.04 -11.77
CA GLY A 9 15.08 -30.75 -10.91
C GLY A 9 14.51 -29.39 -11.30
N LYS A 10 13.28 -29.38 -11.82
CA LYS A 10 12.45 -28.17 -11.73
C LYS A 10 12.36 -27.85 -10.25
N GLU A 11 12.94 -26.74 -9.80
CA GLU A 11 12.65 -26.23 -8.47
C GLU A 11 11.13 -26.18 -8.31
N THR A 12 10.62 -26.96 -7.38
CA THR A 12 9.21 -26.90 -7.00
C THR A 12 9.01 -25.53 -6.36
N LEU A 13 8.39 -24.61 -7.10
CA LEU A 13 7.97 -23.31 -6.58
C LEU A 13 7.12 -23.54 -5.34
N ASP A 14 7.46 -22.88 -4.24
CA ASP A 14 6.65 -22.87 -3.03
C ASP A 14 5.26 -22.30 -3.38
N PRO A 15 4.17 -23.06 -3.21
CA PRO A 15 2.83 -22.59 -3.55
C PRO A 15 2.39 -21.38 -2.72
N ALA A 16 3.07 -21.06 -1.61
CA ALA A 16 2.82 -19.85 -0.83
C ALA A 16 3.45 -18.59 -1.46
N VAL A 17 4.28 -18.73 -2.50
CA VAL A 17 4.93 -17.62 -3.19
C VAL A 17 4.20 -17.34 -4.51
N VAL A 18 3.42 -16.26 -4.52
CA VAL A 18 2.83 -15.74 -5.76
C VAL A 18 3.76 -14.65 -6.31
N ILE A 19 4.30 -14.89 -7.50
CA ILE A 19 5.17 -13.92 -8.16
C ILE A 19 4.31 -12.85 -8.83
N THR A 20 4.45 -11.60 -8.39
CA THR A 20 3.89 -10.45 -9.09
C THR A 20 4.66 -10.24 -10.40
N PRO A 21 4.02 -10.37 -11.58
CA PRO A 21 4.73 -10.28 -12.85
C PRO A 21 5.17 -8.84 -13.12
N LYS A 22 6.44 -8.65 -13.52
CA LYS A 22 6.88 -7.38 -14.11
C LYS A 22 6.48 -7.35 -15.59
N ILE A 23 5.47 -6.56 -15.91
CA ILE A 23 4.97 -6.41 -17.29
C ILE A 23 5.76 -5.35 -18.04
N SER A 24 6.30 -5.70 -19.20
CA SER A 24 6.95 -4.75 -20.11
C SER A 24 5.93 -3.85 -20.82
N GLU A 25 6.33 -2.61 -21.12
CA GLU A 25 5.47 -1.65 -21.82
C GLU A 25 4.98 -2.17 -23.20
N PRO A 26 3.76 -1.80 -23.62
CA PRO A 26 2.77 -1.02 -22.88
C PRO A 26 2.09 -1.86 -21.77
N TRP A 27 1.98 -1.32 -20.55
CA TRP A 27 1.29 -1.99 -19.44
C TRP A 27 -0.23 -2.05 -19.67
N ALA A 28 -0.82 -3.23 -19.43
CA ALA A 28 -2.25 -3.48 -19.50
C ALA A 28 -2.68 -4.56 -18.49
N VAL A 29 -3.91 -4.45 -17.97
CA VAL A 29 -4.47 -5.39 -16.97
C VAL A 29 -4.47 -6.82 -17.50
N GLU A 30 -4.86 -7.01 -18.76
CA GLU A 30 -4.96 -8.32 -19.40
C GLU A 30 -3.61 -9.05 -19.44
N LYS A 31 -2.51 -8.31 -19.60
CA LYS A 31 -1.15 -8.88 -19.59
C LYS A 31 -0.76 -9.38 -18.20
N VAL A 32 -1.17 -8.69 -17.13
CA VAL A 32 -0.99 -9.15 -15.75
C VAL A 32 -1.82 -10.40 -15.51
N LEU A 33 -3.11 -10.36 -15.87
CA LEU A 33 -4.03 -11.47 -15.62
C LEU A 33 -3.62 -12.74 -16.39
N ALA A 34 -3.05 -12.59 -17.58
CA ALA A 34 -2.52 -13.71 -18.37
C ALA A 34 -1.36 -14.46 -17.69
N THR A 35 -0.74 -13.90 -16.64
CA THR A 35 0.28 -14.60 -15.86
C THR A 35 -0.30 -15.39 -14.70
N ILE A 36 -1.61 -15.33 -14.46
CA ILE A 36 -2.28 -16.09 -13.40
C ILE A 36 -2.51 -17.51 -13.92
N HIS A 37 -2.00 -18.50 -13.19
CA HIS A 37 -2.11 -19.91 -13.52
C HIS A 37 -3.21 -20.62 -12.71
N PRO A 38 -3.90 -21.64 -13.28
CA PRO A 38 -3.77 -22.12 -14.66
C PRO A 38 -4.44 -21.21 -15.69
N GLU A 39 -5.44 -20.42 -15.29
CA GLU A 39 -6.20 -19.51 -16.15
C GLU A 39 -6.53 -18.21 -15.39
N PRO A 40 -6.71 -17.08 -16.11
CA PRO A 40 -7.17 -15.84 -15.50
C PRO A 40 -8.60 -15.99 -14.93
N PRO A 41 -8.95 -15.23 -13.88
CA PRO A 41 -10.30 -15.26 -13.33
C PRO A 41 -11.37 -14.90 -14.37
N ALA A 42 -12.49 -15.62 -14.35
CA ALA A 42 -13.59 -15.41 -15.29
C ALA A 42 -14.23 -14.02 -15.12
N THR A 43 -14.48 -13.33 -16.24
CA THR A 43 -15.16 -12.02 -16.27
C THR A 43 -16.67 -12.17 -16.49
N GLY A 44 -17.47 -11.20 -16.05
CA GLY A 44 -18.92 -11.16 -16.27
C GLY A 44 -19.71 -12.20 -15.47
N SER A 45 -19.07 -12.89 -14.54
CA SER A 45 -19.71 -13.88 -13.67
C SER A 45 -20.73 -13.23 -12.73
N SER A 46 -21.83 -13.94 -12.46
CA SER A 46 -22.75 -13.58 -11.37
C SER A 46 -22.26 -14.04 -10.00
N SER A 47 -21.21 -14.86 -9.97
CA SER A 47 -20.54 -15.33 -8.76
C SER A 47 -19.35 -14.43 -8.40
N PRO A 48 -19.14 -14.08 -7.12
CA PRO A 48 -17.99 -13.28 -6.68
C PRO A 48 -16.66 -14.05 -6.63
N ILE A 49 -16.66 -15.36 -6.91
CA ILE A 49 -15.47 -16.21 -6.81
C ILE A 49 -14.27 -15.70 -7.64
N PRO A 50 -14.43 -15.23 -8.89
CA PRO A 50 -13.31 -14.65 -9.66
C PRO A 50 -12.62 -13.48 -8.95
N PHE A 51 -13.39 -12.63 -8.28
CA PHE A 51 -12.85 -11.53 -7.47
C PHE A 51 -12.08 -12.05 -6.26
N PHE A 52 -12.54 -13.11 -5.59
CA PHE A 52 -11.82 -13.69 -4.44
C PHE A 52 -10.44 -14.25 -4.83
N HIS A 53 -10.30 -14.79 -6.04
CA HIS A 53 -9.01 -15.22 -6.55
C HIS A 53 -8.04 -14.05 -6.76
N ILE A 54 -8.53 -12.89 -7.21
CA ILE A 54 -7.70 -11.68 -7.29
C ILE A 54 -7.30 -11.18 -5.89
N LEU A 55 -8.22 -11.20 -4.92
CA LEU A 55 -7.93 -10.73 -3.56
C LEU A 55 -6.83 -11.53 -2.85
N GLU A 56 -6.64 -12.81 -3.17
CA GLU A 56 -5.54 -13.62 -2.62
C GLU A 56 -4.17 -12.96 -2.85
N ARG A 57 -4.00 -12.26 -3.98
CA ARG A 57 -2.73 -11.62 -4.34
C ARG A 57 -2.31 -10.54 -3.35
N LEU A 58 -3.25 -9.94 -2.63
CA LEU A 58 -2.94 -8.98 -1.55
C LEU A 58 -2.33 -9.65 -0.31
N LYS A 59 -2.54 -10.97 -0.12
CA LYS A 59 -1.94 -11.76 0.98
C LYS A 59 -0.49 -12.13 0.69
N THR A 60 -0.16 -12.25 -0.59
CA THR A 60 1.11 -12.79 -1.08
C THR A 60 2.06 -11.70 -1.56
N ASN A 61 1.53 -10.61 -2.12
CA ASN A 61 2.29 -9.39 -2.39
C ASN A 61 2.74 -8.77 -1.06
N LYS A 62 4.06 -8.79 -0.82
CA LYS A 62 4.70 -8.14 0.35
C LYS A 62 4.99 -6.69 0.04
N ARG A 63 4.84 -5.82 1.05
CA ARG A 63 5.15 -4.40 0.96
C ARG A 63 6.63 -4.20 0.57
N GLU A 64 6.86 -3.73 -0.65
CA GLU A 64 8.17 -3.66 -1.32
C GLU A 64 9.13 -2.71 -0.60
N GLY A 65 8.59 -1.67 0.05
CA GLY A 65 9.36 -0.75 0.89
C GLY A 65 10.26 -1.50 1.88
N TRP A 66 9.75 -2.53 2.56
CA TRP A 66 10.52 -3.31 3.53
C TRP A 66 11.56 -4.24 2.89
N ARG A 67 11.27 -4.78 1.70
CA ARG A 67 12.16 -5.72 1.02
C ARG A 67 13.48 -5.08 0.59
N ARG A 68 13.47 -3.77 0.31
CA ARG A 68 14.68 -2.96 0.07
C ARG A 68 15.67 -2.98 1.25
N PHE A 69 15.18 -3.23 2.46
CA PHE A 69 15.96 -3.36 3.69
C PHE A 69 16.24 -4.83 4.06
N GLY A 70 16.04 -5.78 3.13
CA GLY A 70 16.29 -7.20 3.34
C GLY A 70 15.18 -7.93 4.11
N ILE A 71 14.03 -7.30 4.35
CA ILE A 71 12.90 -7.88 5.08
C ILE A 71 12.02 -8.70 4.11
N ASN A 72 12.48 -9.91 3.77
CA ASN A 72 11.80 -10.76 2.78
C ASN A 72 10.50 -11.42 3.29
N ARG A 73 10.35 -11.58 4.61
CA ARG A 73 9.14 -12.11 5.26
C ARG A 73 8.34 -11.01 5.96
N GLY A 74 8.33 -9.83 5.35
CA GLY A 74 7.56 -8.69 5.83
C GLY A 74 6.05 -8.89 5.70
N GLU A 75 5.32 -7.89 6.14
CA GLU A 75 3.87 -7.81 6.01
C GLU A 75 3.45 -7.82 4.53
N SER A 76 2.26 -8.34 4.29
CA SER A 76 1.55 -8.21 3.02
C SER A 76 0.72 -6.95 2.97
N ILE A 77 0.29 -6.55 1.77
CA ILE A 77 -0.65 -5.42 1.58
C ILE A 77 -1.94 -5.66 2.39
N SER A 78 -2.41 -6.91 2.44
CA SER A 78 -3.60 -7.24 3.24
C SER A 78 -3.38 -7.12 4.75
N ASP A 79 -2.16 -7.36 5.26
CA ASP A 79 -1.85 -7.17 6.68
C ASP A 79 -1.92 -5.67 7.05
N HIS A 80 -1.34 -4.83 6.18
CA HIS A 80 -1.37 -3.37 6.27
C HIS A 80 -2.80 -2.82 6.30
N MET A 81 -3.60 -3.14 5.27
CA MET A 81 -5.00 -2.69 5.18
C MET A 81 -5.87 -3.19 6.34
N TYR A 82 -5.62 -4.43 6.82
CA TYR A 82 -6.31 -4.98 7.98
C TYR A 82 -6.02 -4.15 9.25
N ARG A 83 -4.74 -3.87 9.52
CA ARG A 83 -4.36 -3.10 10.71
C ARG A 83 -4.87 -1.67 10.63
N MET A 84 -4.82 -1.02 9.46
CA MET A 84 -5.44 0.29 9.24
C MET A 84 -6.94 0.28 9.56
N SER A 85 -7.68 -0.72 9.07
CA SER A 85 -9.11 -0.82 9.35
C SER A 85 -9.39 -0.95 10.86
N LEU A 86 -8.57 -1.68 11.61
CA LEU A 86 -8.68 -1.73 13.07
C LEU A 86 -8.28 -0.41 13.73
N MET A 87 -7.22 0.26 13.27
CA MET A 87 -6.81 1.57 13.79
C MET A 87 -7.91 2.61 13.62
N SER A 88 -8.67 2.56 12.52
CA SER A 88 -9.78 3.49 12.28
C SER A 88 -10.86 3.43 13.38
N LEU A 89 -11.07 2.27 14.02
CA LEU A 89 -12.01 2.12 15.14
C LEU A 89 -11.63 2.99 16.36
N LEU A 90 -10.38 3.42 16.45
CA LEU A 90 -9.87 4.31 17.50
C LEU A 90 -10.00 5.79 17.10
N CYS A 91 -10.89 6.11 16.16
CA CYS A 91 -11.17 7.47 15.72
C CYS A 91 -11.28 8.44 16.92
N PRO A 92 -10.47 9.52 16.93
CA PRO A 92 -10.54 10.55 17.96
C PRO A 92 -11.97 11.11 18.15
N PRO A 93 -12.41 11.36 19.39
CA PRO A 93 -13.76 11.87 19.66
C PRO A 93 -14.08 13.21 18.97
N SER A 94 -13.08 14.04 18.68
CA SER A 94 -13.21 15.31 17.96
C SER A 94 -13.52 15.13 16.47
N LEU A 95 -13.12 14.02 15.87
CA LEU A 95 -13.36 13.68 14.47
C LEU A 95 -14.65 12.88 14.28
N LEU A 96 -15.01 12.04 15.24
CA LEU A 96 -16.14 11.09 15.13
C LEU A 96 -17.47 11.71 14.66
N PRO A 97 -17.89 12.93 15.05
CA PRO A 97 -19.12 13.54 14.57
C PRO A 97 -19.04 14.08 13.13
N ARG A 98 -17.84 14.12 12.54
CA ARG A 98 -17.53 14.79 11.27
C ARG A 98 -17.16 13.81 10.16
N ILE A 99 -16.95 12.54 10.49
CA ILE A 99 -16.55 11.50 9.56
C ILE A 99 -17.55 10.35 9.54
N ASP A 100 -17.67 9.66 8.40
CA ASP A 100 -18.36 8.38 8.35
C ASP A 100 -17.36 7.25 8.65
N LEU A 101 -17.34 6.81 9.91
CA LEU A 101 -16.41 5.77 10.36
C LEU A 101 -16.58 4.45 9.60
N ALA A 102 -17.81 4.04 9.30
CA ALA A 102 -18.05 2.80 8.58
C ALA A 102 -17.54 2.88 7.14
N LYS A 103 -17.65 4.07 6.51
CA LYS A 103 -17.05 4.35 5.20
C LYS A 103 -15.52 4.34 5.28
N CYS A 104 -14.93 4.99 6.28
CA CYS A 104 -13.47 5.02 6.49
C CYS A 104 -12.89 3.61 6.69
N MET A 105 -13.56 2.75 7.48
CA MET A 105 -13.18 1.35 7.64
C MET A 105 -13.16 0.60 6.31
N LYS A 106 -14.19 0.78 5.48
CA LYS A 106 -14.26 0.16 4.15
C LYS A 106 -13.18 0.73 3.22
N MET A 107 -12.93 2.04 3.28
CA MET A 107 -11.90 2.72 2.50
C MET A 107 -10.51 2.15 2.84
N CYS A 108 -10.19 1.95 4.12
CA CYS A 108 -8.94 1.29 4.55
C CYS A 108 -8.76 -0.09 3.89
N LEU A 109 -9.83 -0.86 3.75
CA LEU A 109 -9.81 -2.21 3.16
C LEU A 109 -9.74 -2.23 1.63
N VAL A 110 -9.89 -1.09 0.94
CA VAL A 110 -9.93 -1.03 -0.53
C VAL A 110 -8.90 -0.11 -1.16
N HIS A 111 -8.27 0.80 -0.41
CA HIS A 111 -7.40 1.83 -0.98
C HIS A 111 -6.23 1.24 -1.81
N ASP A 112 -5.55 0.22 -1.27
CA ASP A 112 -4.48 -0.51 -1.97
C ASP A 112 -4.98 -1.74 -2.75
N MET A 113 -6.30 -1.89 -2.98
CA MET A 113 -6.84 -3.08 -3.67
C MET A 113 -6.34 -3.21 -5.12
N ALA A 114 -6.03 -2.08 -5.78
CA ALA A 114 -5.48 -2.05 -7.12
C ALA A 114 -4.15 -2.84 -7.23
N GLU A 115 -3.37 -2.87 -6.15
CA GLU A 115 -2.08 -3.55 -6.06
C GLU A 115 -2.21 -5.08 -6.17
N ALA A 116 -3.41 -5.64 -6.02
CA ALA A 116 -3.68 -7.03 -6.36
C ALA A 116 -3.32 -7.33 -7.82
N ILE A 117 -3.50 -6.36 -8.72
CA ILE A 117 -3.18 -6.47 -10.14
C ILE A 117 -1.87 -5.72 -10.44
N VAL A 118 -1.76 -4.46 -10.01
CA VAL A 118 -0.61 -3.60 -10.37
C VAL A 118 0.69 -4.07 -9.72
N GLY A 119 0.62 -4.70 -8.55
CA GLY A 119 1.74 -4.82 -7.62
C GLY A 119 1.91 -3.56 -6.78
N ASP A 120 2.68 -3.68 -5.70
CA ASP A 120 3.07 -2.53 -4.86
C ASP A 120 4.17 -1.75 -5.60
N ILE A 121 3.81 -0.60 -6.19
CA ILE A 121 4.73 0.27 -6.91
C ILE A 121 5.27 1.31 -5.92
N THR A 122 6.57 1.28 -5.67
CA THR A 122 7.25 2.19 -4.77
C THR A 122 7.88 3.38 -5.51
N PRO A 123 8.24 4.48 -4.80
CA PRO A 123 8.92 5.61 -5.42
C PRO A 123 10.22 5.26 -6.16
N VAL A 124 10.91 4.19 -5.76
CA VAL A 124 12.19 3.78 -6.38
C VAL A 124 12.02 2.95 -7.66
N ASP A 125 10.80 2.54 -8.02
CA ASP A 125 10.54 1.78 -9.24
C ASP A 125 10.59 2.64 -10.52
N GLY A 126 10.68 3.97 -10.38
CA GLY A 126 10.84 4.90 -11.50
C GLY A 126 9.62 5.01 -12.41
N ILE A 127 8.46 4.48 -11.98
CA ILE A 127 7.18 4.66 -12.68
C ILE A 127 6.64 6.05 -12.35
N PRO A 128 6.40 6.92 -13.35
CA PRO A 128 5.85 8.24 -13.09
C PRO A 128 4.48 8.16 -12.42
N LYS A 129 4.19 9.07 -11.47
CA LYS A 129 2.90 9.12 -10.75
C LYS A 129 1.66 9.08 -11.66
N PRO A 130 1.60 9.80 -12.81
CA PRO A 130 0.47 9.69 -13.73
C PRO A 130 0.28 8.28 -14.32
N GLU A 131 1.38 7.57 -14.56
CA GLU A 131 1.33 6.19 -15.05
C GLU A 131 0.91 5.22 -13.94
N LYS A 132 1.43 5.36 -12.71
CA LYS A 132 0.95 4.60 -11.54
C LYS A 132 -0.56 4.74 -11.39
N SER A 133 -1.05 5.98 -11.30
CA SER A 133 -2.47 6.28 -11.16
C SER A 133 -3.32 5.72 -12.31
N ARG A 134 -2.83 5.80 -13.56
CA ARG A 134 -3.50 5.17 -14.71
C ARG A 134 -3.62 3.65 -14.56
N ARG A 135 -2.56 2.97 -14.12
CA ARG A 135 -2.57 1.51 -13.92
C ARG A 135 -3.54 1.10 -12.83
N GLU A 136 -3.53 1.83 -11.72
CA GLU A 136 -4.39 1.56 -10.56
C GLU A 136 -5.86 1.80 -10.90
N ALA A 137 -6.17 2.90 -11.58
CA ALA A 137 -7.51 3.17 -12.09
C ALA A 137 -8.00 2.06 -13.02
N ALA A 138 -7.16 1.62 -13.98
CA ALA A 138 -7.52 0.52 -14.89
C ALA A 138 -7.73 -0.81 -14.15
N ALA A 139 -6.92 -1.11 -13.12
CA ALA A 139 -7.09 -2.30 -12.28
C ALA A 139 -8.40 -2.24 -11.50
N MET A 140 -8.73 -1.10 -10.90
CA MET A 140 -9.98 -0.91 -10.16
C MET A 140 -11.20 -0.92 -11.06
N ASP A 141 -11.12 -0.36 -12.27
CA ASP A 141 -12.17 -0.46 -13.29
C ASP A 141 -12.40 -1.92 -13.70
N HIS A 142 -11.33 -2.70 -13.87
CA HIS A 142 -11.44 -4.13 -14.15
C HIS A 142 -12.13 -4.88 -13.01
N ILE A 143 -11.72 -4.66 -11.76
CA ILE A 143 -12.34 -5.29 -10.58
C ILE A 143 -13.83 -4.93 -10.51
N ALA A 144 -14.16 -3.64 -10.61
CA ALA A 144 -15.51 -3.14 -10.46
C ALA A 144 -16.46 -3.59 -11.57
N THR A 145 -15.99 -3.60 -12.82
CA THR A 145 -16.84 -3.83 -13.99
C THR A 145 -16.77 -5.27 -14.50
N GLN A 146 -15.57 -5.85 -14.57
CA GLN A 146 -15.37 -7.18 -15.18
C GLN A 146 -15.53 -8.31 -14.17
N LEU A 147 -15.06 -8.13 -12.93
CA LEU A 147 -15.15 -9.18 -11.90
C LEU A 147 -16.42 -9.06 -11.06
N LEU A 148 -16.87 -7.83 -10.79
CA LEU A 148 -18.02 -7.58 -9.92
C LEU A 148 -19.27 -7.05 -10.65
N GLY A 149 -19.18 -6.70 -11.94
CA GLY A 149 -20.32 -6.10 -12.67
C GLY A 149 -21.53 -7.04 -12.81
N GLY A 150 -21.31 -8.35 -12.86
CA GLY A 150 -22.39 -9.36 -12.88
C GLY A 150 -22.91 -9.76 -11.49
N VAL A 151 -22.20 -9.43 -10.42
CA VAL A 151 -22.51 -9.85 -9.06
C VAL A 151 -23.53 -8.90 -8.44
N ALA A 152 -24.71 -9.41 -8.08
CA ALA A 152 -25.78 -8.64 -7.43
C ALA A 152 -26.10 -7.31 -8.15
N GLY A 153 -26.09 -7.31 -9.49
CA GLY A 153 -26.35 -6.11 -10.30
C GLY A 153 -25.22 -5.07 -10.33
N GLY A 154 -24.01 -5.46 -9.91
CA GLY A 154 -22.81 -4.62 -9.99
C GLY A 154 -22.71 -3.54 -8.90
N LEU A 155 -23.61 -3.54 -7.92
CA LEU A 155 -23.63 -2.53 -6.84
C LEU A 155 -22.34 -2.56 -6.02
N ALA A 156 -21.89 -3.74 -5.60
CA ALA A 156 -20.66 -3.88 -4.83
C ALA A 156 -19.43 -3.36 -5.59
N GLY A 157 -19.33 -3.62 -6.90
CA GLY A 157 -18.25 -3.12 -7.73
C GLY A 157 -18.24 -1.59 -7.81
N LYS A 158 -19.42 -0.96 -7.95
CA LYS A 158 -19.56 0.50 -7.95
C LYS A 158 -19.16 1.12 -6.61
N ASP A 159 -19.61 0.53 -5.51
CA ASP A 159 -19.30 1.02 -4.16
C ASP A 159 -17.79 0.95 -3.87
N ILE A 160 -17.14 -0.19 -4.21
CA ILE A 160 -15.69 -0.35 -4.07
C ILE A 160 -14.93 0.68 -4.91
N ARG A 161 -15.35 0.88 -6.16
CA ARG A 161 -14.71 1.84 -7.07
C ARG A 161 -14.86 3.29 -6.61
N ALA A 162 -16.00 3.63 -6.01
CA ALA A 162 -16.27 4.95 -5.46
C ALA A 162 -15.44 5.22 -4.20
N LEU A 163 -15.34 4.24 -3.29
CA LEU A 163 -14.47 4.33 -2.11
C LEU A 163 -13.01 4.54 -2.49
N TRP A 164 -12.51 3.76 -3.46
CA TRP A 164 -11.15 3.91 -3.96
C TRP A 164 -10.94 5.28 -4.61
N GLN A 165 -11.89 5.77 -5.42
CA GLN A 165 -11.78 7.10 -6.02
C GLN A 165 -11.73 8.21 -4.97
N GLU A 166 -12.57 8.12 -3.93
CA GLU A 166 -12.60 9.13 -2.86
C GLU A 166 -11.26 9.19 -2.11
N TYR A 167 -10.60 8.04 -1.89
CA TYR A 167 -9.25 8.00 -1.34
C TYR A 167 -8.22 8.66 -2.28
N GLU A 168 -8.26 8.34 -3.57
CA GLU A 168 -7.33 8.90 -4.57
C GLU A 168 -7.50 10.41 -4.80
N ASP A 169 -8.75 10.89 -4.78
CA ASP A 169 -9.05 12.32 -4.94
C ASP A 169 -8.53 13.12 -3.73
N SER A 170 -8.55 12.52 -2.54
CA SER A 170 -8.02 13.12 -1.29
C SER A 170 -8.62 14.50 -0.99
N GLU A 171 -9.94 14.62 -1.16
CA GLU A 171 -10.69 15.88 -0.99
C GLU A 171 -11.57 15.90 0.26
N THR A 172 -11.95 14.72 0.79
CA THR A 172 -12.89 14.61 1.92
C THR A 172 -12.14 14.43 3.23
N LEU A 173 -12.76 14.87 4.34
CA LEU A 173 -12.21 14.62 5.68
C LEU A 173 -12.05 13.11 5.96
N ASP A 174 -12.96 12.28 5.43
CA ASP A 174 -12.89 10.82 5.52
C ASP A 174 -11.63 10.29 4.81
N SER A 175 -11.34 10.77 3.59
CA SER A 175 -10.12 10.41 2.85
C SER A 175 -8.85 10.88 3.56
N HIS A 176 -8.83 12.11 4.09
CA HIS A 176 -7.69 12.63 4.86
C HIS A 176 -7.43 11.80 6.12
N PHE A 177 -8.48 11.40 6.83
CA PHE A 177 -8.34 10.51 7.98
C PHE A 177 -7.72 9.17 7.59
N VAL A 178 -8.16 8.54 6.49
CA VAL A 178 -7.58 7.27 6.03
C VAL A 178 -6.14 7.43 5.53
N HIS A 179 -5.82 8.54 4.85
CA HIS A 179 -4.45 8.89 4.44
C HIS A 179 -3.50 9.05 5.63
N ASP A 180 -3.96 9.67 6.71
CA ASP A 180 -3.15 9.81 7.92
C ASP A 180 -3.00 8.48 8.67
N LEU A 181 -4.00 7.60 8.64
CA LEU A 181 -3.90 6.26 9.19
C LEU A 181 -2.87 5.40 8.42
N ASP A 182 -2.83 5.48 7.10
CA ASP A 182 -1.83 4.78 6.26
C ASP A 182 -0.41 5.17 6.69
N LYS A 183 -0.17 6.47 6.81
CA LYS A 183 1.10 7.04 7.28
C LYS A 183 1.49 6.56 8.68
N VAL A 184 0.56 6.61 9.65
CA VAL A 184 0.84 6.16 11.03
C VAL A 184 1.04 4.65 11.09
N GLU A 185 0.35 3.87 10.27
CA GLU A 185 0.51 2.42 10.20
C GLU A 185 1.92 2.06 9.71
N LEU A 186 2.39 2.71 8.63
CA LEU A 186 3.75 2.57 8.12
C LEU A 186 4.80 2.88 9.20
N LEU A 187 4.64 4.00 9.90
CA LEU A 187 5.55 4.38 10.98
C LEU A 187 5.52 3.35 12.12
N THR A 188 4.34 2.80 12.43
CA THR A 188 4.20 1.79 13.49
C THR A 188 4.94 0.53 13.11
N GLN A 189 4.81 0.09 11.85
CA GLN A 189 5.52 -1.08 11.35
C GLN A 189 7.03 -0.88 11.30
N MET A 190 7.51 0.32 10.96
CA MET A 190 8.91 0.71 11.02
C MET A 190 9.47 0.44 12.42
N VAL A 191 8.86 1.01 13.46
CA VAL A 191 9.29 0.84 14.86
C VAL A 191 9.28 -0.63 15.28
N GLU A 192 8.24 -1.39 14.91
CA GLU A 192 8.14 -2.82 15.21
C GLU A 192 9.28 -3.64 14.59
N TYR A 193 9.67 -3.35 13.35
CA TYR A 193 10.80 -4.03 12.71
C TYR A 193 12.15 -3.62 13.31
N GLU A 194 12.36 -2.36 13.63
CA GLU A 194 13.59 -1.91 14.30
C GLU A 194 13.75 -2.55 15.70
N LYS A 195 12.65 -2.65 16.46
CA LYS A 195 12.61 -3.37 17.74
C LYS A 195 13.00 -4.83 17.58
N ARG A 196 12.40 -5.53 16.62
CA ARG A 196 12.72 -6.95 16.35
C ARG A 196 14.16 -7.14 15.85
N ALA A 197 14.70 -6.16 15.15
CA ALA A 197 16.09 -6.14 14.74
C ALA A 197 17.05 -5.78 15.88
N ASP A 198 16.55 -5.36 17.05
CA ASP A 198 17.34 -4.88 18.20
C ASP A 198 18.38 -3.84 17.77
N ARG A 199 17.91 -2.77 17.11
CA ARG A 199 18.74 -1.63 16.67
C ARG A 199 19.86 -1.99 15.69
N ARG A 200 19.76 -3.14 15.01
CA ARG A 200 20.70 -3.55 13.93
C ARG A 200 20.26 -3.14 12.54
N LEU A 201 19.04 -2.62 12.42
CA LEU A 201 18.45 -2.13 11.20
C LEU A 201 17.79 -0.79 11.50
N ASP A 202 18.25 0.27 10.84
CA ASP A 202 17.65 1.60 10.90
C ASP A 202 16.75 1.77 9.68
N LEU A 203 15.48 2.03 9.95
CA LEU A 203 14.43 2.24 8.95
C LEU A 203 13.97 3.70 8.94
N GLY A 204 14.75 4.63 9.51
CA GLY A 204 14.37 6.04 9.66
C GLY A 204 14.17 6.82 8.36
N GLU A 205 14.50 6.25 7.19
CA GLU A 205 14.05 6.77 5.88
C GLU A 205 12.51 6.96 5.85
N PHE A 206 11.76 6.06 6.50
CA PHE A 206 10.30 6.16 6.57
C PHE A 206 9.81 7.21 7.57
N ALA A 207 10.63 7.66 8.52
CA ALA A 207 10.23 8.61 9.54
C ALA A 207 9.85 9.99 8.97
N TYR A 208 10.33 10.33 7.75
CA TYR A 208 9.92 11.53 7.02
C TYR A 208 8.40 11.59 6.81
N VAL A 209 7.73 10.45 6.67
CA VAL A 209 6.28 10.38 6.43
C VAL A 209 5.48 11.02 7.57
N ALA A 210 6.02 11.10 8.78
CA ALA A 210 5.39 11.83 9.89
C ALA A 210 5.16 13.32 9.57
N THR A 211 6.01 13.93 8.75
CA THR A 211 5.85 15.34 8.32
C THR A 211 4.65 15.56 7.38
N ARG A 212 4.11 14.47 6.82
CA ARG A 212 3.01 14.45 5.85
C ARG A 212 1.66 14.15 6.50
N VAL A 213 1.62 13.91 7.82
CA VAL A 213 0.37 13.72 8.58
C VAL A 213 -0.31 15.06 8.79
N GLN A 214 -1.58 15.17 8.41
CA GLN A 214 -2.29 16.47 8.31
C GLN A 214 -3.18 16.76 9.53
N LEU A 215 -3.94 15.78 9.99
CA LEU A 215 -4.91 15.94 11.07
C LEU A 215 -4.20 16.07 12.42
N PRO A 216 -4.49 17.11 13.22
CA PRO A 216 -3.82 17.33 14.50
C PRO A 216 -3.89 16.14 15.45
N GLU A 217 -5.02 15.43 15.46
CA GLU A 217 -5.22 14.27 16.31
C GLU A 217 -4.33 13.09 15.92
N ILE A 218 -4.12 12.87 14.62
CA ILE A 218 -3.30 11.77 14.12
C ILE A 218 -1.82 12.13 14.15
N LYS A 219 -1.50 13.42 13.97
CA LYS A 219 -0.15 13.95 14.20
C LYS A 219 0.32 13.69 15.63
N ALA A 220 -0.56 13.82 16.63
CA ALA A 220 -0.22 13.48 18.01
C ALA A 220 0.20 12.01 18.16
N TRP A 221 -0.44 11.07 17.45
CA TRP A 221 -0.04 9.66 17.44
C TRP A 221 1.32 9.45 16.76
N ALA A 222 1.57 10.14 15.64
CA ALA A 222 2.89 10.11 15.00
C ALA A 222 3.99 10.65 15.93
N ASP A 223 3.74 11.75 16.64
CA ASP A 223 4.67 12.35 17.60
C ASP A 223 4.94 11.43 18.81
N ASP A 224 3.91 10.75 19.33
CA ASP A 224 4.08 9.73 20.38
C ASP A 224 4.97 8.58 19.90
N LEU A 225 4.74 8.10 18.69
CA LEU A 225 5.48 6.98 18.10
C LEU A 225 6.94 7.34 17.81
N LEU A 226 7.22 8.54 17.31
CA LEU A 226 8.58 9.01 17.11
C LEU A 226 9.32 9.19 18.43
N ARG A 227 8.66 9.69 19.49
CA ARG A 227 9.25 9.75 20.84
C ARG A 227 9.56 8.36 21.38
N GLU A 228 8.67 7.39 21.17
CA GLU A 228 8.89 6.00 21.55
C GLU A 228 10.12 5.42 20.82
N ARG A 229 10.23 5.69 19.51
CA ARG A 229 11.36 5.28 18.69
C ARG A 229 12.67 5.89 19.19
N ASP A 230 12.71 7.20 19.38
CA ASP A 230 13.91 7.90 19.86
C ASP A 230 14.36 7.35 21.22
N ALA A 231 13.41 7.09 22.13
CA ALA A 231 13.70 6.47 23.43
C ALA A 231 14.25 5.04 23.28
N PHE A 232 13.76 4.25 22.33
CA PHE A 232 14.26 2.91 22.05
C PHE A 232 15.70 2.91 21.53
N TRP A 233 16.04 3.85 20.64
CA TRP A 233 17.39 4.02 20.11
C TRP A 233 18.36 4.64 21.14
N GLY A 234 17.86 5.49 22.03
CA GLY A 234 18.62 6.09 23.13
C GLY A 234 19.77 6.95 22.61
N HIS A 235 21.00 6.64 23.04
CA HIS A 235 22.20 7.36 22.61
C HIS A 235 22.82 6.84 21.30
N ARG A 236 22.20 5.85 20.64
CA ARG A 236 22.73 5.33 19.37
C ARG A 236 22.32 6.24 18.22
N ASP A 237 23.27 6.49 17.33
CA ASP A 237 23.03 7.22 16.08
C ASP A 237 22.00 6.46 15.23
N HIS A 238 21.02 7.20 14.72
CA HIS A 238 19.99 6.72 13.81
C HIS A 238 19.36 7.91 13.06
N VAL A 239 18.69 7.65 11.95
CA VAL A 239 18.04 8.69 11.14
C VAL A 239 16.80 9.22 11.88
N HIS A 240 16.76 10.54 12.12
CA HIS A 240 15.63 11.23 12.72
C HIS A 240 14.64 11.74 11.65
N GLY A 241 13.38 11.93 12.03
CA GLY A 241 12.26 12.17 11.10
C GLY A 241 12.47 13.27 10.05
N GLU A 242 13.07 14.41 10.43
CA GLU A 242 13.35 15.51 9.50
C GLU A 242 14.61 15.27 8.64
N ALA A 243 15.53 14.43 9.13
CA ALA A 243 16.77 14.06 8.46
C ALA A 243 16.58 12.92 7.43
N GLY A 244 15.37 12.36 7.30
CA GLY A 244 15.06 11.35 6.28
C GLY A 244 15.31 11.82 4.84
N VAL A 245 15.41 13.13 4.62
CA VAL A 245 15.73 13.76 3.33
C VAL A 245 17.26 13.89 3.12
N ASP A 246 18.03 14.11 4.18
CA ASP A 246 19.48 14.33 4.14
C ASP A 246 20.31 13.09 4.53
N GLY A 247 19.68 12.05 5.08
CA GLY A 247 20.32 10.97 5.82
C GLY A 247 20.23 9.57 5.22
N GLY A 248 20.10 9.44 3.89
CA GLY A 248 20.14 8.11 3.24
C GLY A 248 19.48 8.02 1.87
N VAL A 249 18.75 9.06 1.48
CA VAL A 249 18.05 9.14 0.21
C VAL A 249 18.85 10.07 -0.71
N GLN A 250 19.45 9.54 -1.78
CA GLN A 250 20.12 10.38 -2.80
C GLN A 250 19.15 11.48 -3.27
N ALA A 251 19.64 12.69 -3.58
CA ALA A 251 18.79 13.85 -3.93
C ALA A 251 17.70 13.56 -4.99
N GLU A 252 17.99 12.68 -5.96
CA GLU A 252 17.01 12.22 -6.96
C GLU A 252 15.85 11.42 -6.34
N ARG A 253 16.13 10.60 -5.32
CA ARG A 253 15.13 9.82 -4.59
C ARG A 253 14.30 10.69 -3.65
N SER A 254 14.87 11.76 -3.10
CA SER A 254 14.11 12.75 -2.29
C SER A 254 13.10 13.48 -3.17
N GLN A 255 13.49 13.89 -4.39
CA GLN A 255 12.55 14.49 -5.36
C GLN A 255 11.45 13.51 -5.78
N GLN A 256 11.75 12.22 -5.93
CA GLN A 256 10.75 11.19 -6.24
C GLN A 256 9.79 10.95 -5.08
N GLN A 257 10.29 10.94 -3.84
CA GLN A 257 9.48 10.80 -2.63
C GLN A 257 8.58 12.03 -2.42
N ASP A 258 9.11 13.22 -2.63
CA ASP A 258 8.31 14.46 -2.59
C ASP A 258 7.25 14.45 -3.69
N ALA A 259 7.57 14.09 -4.93
CA ALA A 259 6.59 13.99 -6.01
C ALA A 259 5.49 12.96 -5.70
N TYR A 260 5.84 11.85 -5.02
CA TYR A 260 4.88 10.85 -4.56
C TYR A 260 3.86 11.45 -3.59
N TYR A 261 4.32 12.13 -2.53
CA TYR A 261 3.46 12.67 -1.49
C TYR A 261 2.91 14.09 -1.75
N THR A 262 3.45 14.91 -2.67
CA THR A 262 3.08 16.34 -2.84
C THR A 262 1.68 16.56 -3.42
N LYS A 263 1.16 15.61 -4.20
CA LYS A 263 -0.21 15.72 -4.75
C LYS A 263 -1.32 15.37 -3.73
N GLU A 264 -1.00 14.72 -2.62
CA GLU A 264 -1.93 14.59 -1.48
C GLU A 264 -2.18 15.95 -0.81
N ASP A 265 -1.25 16.91 -0.96
CA ASP A 265 -1.37 18.25 -0.37
C ASP A 265 -1.87 19.32 -1.36
N ALA A 266 -1.69 19.12 -2.68
CA ALA A 266 -1.92 20.18 -3.67
C ALA A 266 -3.39 20.52 -3.94
N THR A 267 -4.35 19.67 -3.55
CA THR A 267 -5.80 19.97 -3.59
C THR A 267 -6.24 20.87 -2.42
N ASN A 268 -5.43 21.03 -1.36
CA ASN A 268 -5.71 21.92 -0.22
C ASN A 268 -5.42 23.42 -0.50
N GLY A 269 -5.04 23.79 -1.73
CA GLY A 269 -4.64 25.16 -2.09
C GLY A 269 -5.59 25.97 -2.96
N ALA A 270 -6.65 25.37 -3.55
CA ALA A 270 -7.48 26.03 -4.56
C ALA A 270 -8.95 26.17 -4.13
N SER A 271 -9.21 26.99 -3.11
CA SER A 271 -10.51 27.67 -2.93
C SER A 271 -10.40 28.80 -1.89
N LYS A 272 -9.74 29.88 -2.30
CA LYS A 272 -10.02 31.22 -1.78
C LYS A 272 -10.02 32.21 -2.94
N GLU A 273 -11.17 32.30 -3.61
CA GLU A 273 -11.71 33.56 -4.12
C GLU A 273 -13.12 33.73 -3.56
#